data_AF-A0A1G1PYS7-F1
#
_entry.id   AF-A0A1G1PYS7-F1
#
_cell.length_a   1.000
_cell.length_b   1.000
_cell.length_c   1.000
_cell.angle_alpha   90.00
_cell.angle_beta   90.00
_cell.angle_gamma   90.00
#
_symmetry.space_group_name_H-M   'P 1'
#
loop_
_entity.id
_entity.type
_entity.pdbx_description
1 polymer ?
#
loop_
_entity_poly.entity_id
_entity_poly.type
_entity_poly.pdbx_seq_one_letter_code
_entity_poly.pdbx_strand_id
1 'polypeptide(L)'
;MFRQLLRLKKRQVIVLWLLVLVFVLPFILFFHAGALSPSHGPGGAAGEIFGRKIPWDVFQEESRLLRMELQARFGSIPVGLEEALRQQTWERLILKEEARRTQRVSDEEVAAAVRRHPQFQQGDRFLPELYFQFTRALGITPQAFEARVRDELRTAKLLEQVVAEVVVSEEELRRAYAQRHERIRVAFVVITPTDFESAIRSAVTDEEARAYFAKQAEAFRRPAQRTIDYVGMTAEDALATTGGVPDEDMQRHYELYQEEFTRDDGTVRPLEEARVDILNRLVLKRAQARLTDLALDLGADQRDGLTFEAMASKRELAPKTVGPLAQGAPELPDGLTASMLEAAFAVPVGQMTEVLEHPSGVFVLRPTDEQPSTIPAFDGIKAALIARMVLERSREQARARAEQLRASFVTKRSEGLTFDETCATLGVAPQRSDPLTRHDPLGPLGVVPHVTDGLFALEPGQLSEISEGPQGDAMIAVVEERIPFDETQFEEAREAFRATRLEAKRQEHVAAWLATLRDQARLKTFPEIPPD
;
A
#
# COMPACT_ATOMS: atom_id res chain seq x y z
N MET A 1 54.93 -17.49 20.62
CA MET A 1 54.30 -17.55 21.96
C MET A 1 54.08 -18.98 22.49
N PHE A 2 53.89 -20.01 21.64
CA PHE A 2 53.60 -21.39 22.08
C PHE A 2 54.77 -22.25 22.62
N ARG A 3 56.03 -21.81 22.51
CA ARG A 3 57.20 -22.62 22.95
C ARG A 3 57.63 -22.39 24.41
N GLN A 4 57.00 -21.48 25.16
CA GLN A 4 57.26 -21.29 26.60
C GLN A 4 56.33 -22.12 27.51
N LEU A 5 55.36 -22.85 26.95
CA LEU A 5 54.38 -23.64 27.72
C LEU A 5 54.90 -25.01 28.23
N LEU A 6 56.13 -25.41 27.88
CA LEU A 6 56.67 -26.75 28.18
C LEU A 6 57.48 -26.86 29.50
N ARG A 7 57.35 -25.89 30.43
CA ARG A 7 57.97 -25.97 31.77
C ARG A 7 56.98 -25.78 32.93
N LEU A 8 55.70 -26.00 32.70
CA LEU A 8 54.72 -26.01 33.78
C LEU A 8 54.71 -27.38 34.46
N LYS A 9 54.77 -27.41 35.79
CA LYS A 9 54.65 -28.67 36.56
C LYS A 9 53.29 -29.30 36.25
N LYS A 10 53.20 -30.64 36.26
CA LYS A 10 51.99 -31.42 35.88
C LYS A 10 50.68 -30.87 36.45
N ARG A 11 50.73 -30.32 37.66
CA ARG A 11 49.59 -29.70 38.37
C ARG A 11 49.14 -28.35 37.77
N GLN A 12 50.05 -27.54 37.23
CA GLN A 12 49.76 -26.27 36.56
C GLN A 12 49.19 -26.47 35.14
N VAL A 13 49.58 -27.55 34.46
CA VAL A 13 48.99 -27.93 33.17
C VAL A 13 47.52 -28.36 33.34
N ILE A 14 47.21 -29.11 34.40
CA ILE A 14 45.83 -29.50 34.72
C ILE A 14 44.97 -28.27 35.07
N VAL A 15 45.51 -27.33 35.87
CA VAL A 15 44.80 -26.07 36.20
C VAL A 15 44.59 -25.22 34.95
N LEU A 16 45.58 -25.11 34.06
CA LEU A 16 45.43 -24.38 32.79
C LEU A 16 44.37 -25.01 31.88
N TRP A 17 44.33 -26.33 31.75
CA TRP A 17 43.30 -27.02 30.96
C TRP A 17 41.90 -26.94 31.58
N LEU A 18 41.78 -26.95 32.90
CA LEU A 18 40.52 -26.70 33.59
C LEU A 18 40.06 -25.24 33.41
N LEU A 19 40.98 -24.28 33.42
CA LEU A 19 40.66 -22.87 33.21
C LEU A 19 40.26 -22.61 31.74
N VAL A 20 40.92 -23.26 30.78
CA VAL A 20 40.49 -23.29 29.38
C VAL A 20 39.12 -23.96 29.24
N LEU A 21 38.86 -25.09 29.91
CA LEU A 21 37.54 -25.74 29.87
C LEU A 21 36.43 -24.86 30.49
N VAL A 22 36.73 -24.14 31.58
CA VAL A 22 35.74 -23.32 32.30
C VAL A 22 35.52 -21.96 31.64
N PHE A 23 36.50 -21.40 30.92
CA PHE A 23 36.35 -20.12 30.24
C PHE A 23 36.11 -20.25 28.74
N VAL A 24 36.77 -21.17 28.05
CA VAL A 24 36.68 -21.31 26.59
C VAL A 24 35.47 -22.14 26.18
N LEU A 25 35.04 -23.12 26.98
CA LEU A 25 33.84 -23.91 26.65
C LEU A 25 32.55 -23.09 26.73
N PRO A 26 32.28 -22.28 27.78
CA PRO A 26 31.17 -21.34 27.74
C PRO A 26 31.39 -20.22 26.73
N PHE A 27 32.62 -19.76 26.46
CA PHE A 27 32.85 -18.78 25.39
C PHE A 27 32.50 -19.35 24.00
N ILE A 28 32.83 -20.61 23.71
CA ILE A 28 32.41 -21.29 22.46
C ILE A 28 30.90 -21.54 22.45
N LEU A 29 30.28 -21.89 23.58
CA LEU A 29 28.84 -22.12 23.65
C LEU A 29 28.00 -20.83 23.65
N PHE A 30 28.56 -19.69 24.06
CA PHE A 30 27.87 -18.39 24.13
C PHE A 30 28.16 -17.49 22.92
N PHE A 31 29.37 -17.53 22.33
CA PHE A 31 29.74 -16.74 21.13
C PHE A 31 29.54 -17.47 19.79
N HIS A 32 29.19 -18.76 19.76
CA HIS A 32 28.60 -19.39 18.57
C HIS A 32 27.06 -19.49 18.64
N ALA A 33 26.43 -18.93 19.67
CA ALA A 33 24.98 -18.81 19.78
C ALA A 33 24.43 -17.55 19.08
N GLY A 34 25.06 -17.10 17.98
CA GLY A 34 24.50 -16.14 17.04
C GLY A 34 23.50 -16.78 16.07
N ALA A 35 22.70 -17.74 16.52
CA ALA A 35 21.69 -18.42 15.71
C ALA A 35 20.61 -19.07 16.57
N LEU A 36 19.92 -18.29 17.39
CA LEU A 36 18.52 -18.57 17.71
C LEU A 36 17.69 -17.40 17.16
N SER A 37 17.80 -17.20 15.85
CA SER A 37 16.67 -16.63 15.10
C SER A 37 15.47 -17.53 15.39
N PRO A 38 14.25 -16.98 15.56
CA PRO A 38 13.04 -17.79 15.53
C PRO A 38 13.15 -18.75 14.35
N SER A 39 12.95 -20.06 14.55
CA SER A 39 13.16 -21.03 13.49
C SER A 39 12.16 -20.75 12.36
N HIS A 40 12.61 -20.14 11.28
CA HIS A 40 11.81 -19.96 10.08
C HIS A 40 12.02 -21.16 9.17
N GLY A 41 10.97 -21.95 8.96
CA GLY A 41 11.00 -23.11 8.06
C GLY A 41 12.13 -24.13 8.32
N PRO A 42 12.34 -25.07 7.38
CA PRO A 42 13.37 -26.10 7.51
C PRO A 42 14.80 -25.52 7.38
N GLY A 43 15.44 -25.27 8.53
CA GLY A 43 16.85 -24.86 8.61
C GLY A 43 17.10 -23.34 8.62
N GLY A 44 16.13 -22.53 9.05
CA GLY A 44 16.30 -21.07 9.18
C GLY A 44 16.14 -20.29 7.86
N ALA A 45 15.40 -20.85 6.91
CA ALA A 45 15.19 -20.27 5.59
C ALA A 45 13.86 -19.51 5.51
N ALA A 46 13.86 -18.35 4.86
CA ALA A 46 12.65 -17.60 4.52
C ALA A 46 11.80 -18.31 3.44
N GLY A 47 12.47 -19.09 2.59
CA GLY A 47 11.85 -19.72 1.44
C GLY A 47 12.87 -20.37 0.50
N GLU A 48 12.42 -20.73 -0.69
CA GLU A 48 13.18 -21.37 -1.75
C GLU A 48 12.88 -20.71 -3.10
N ILE A 49 13.92 -20.33 -3.84
CA ILE A 49 13.84 -19.84 -5.23
C ILE A 49 14.82 -20.63 -6.09
N PHE A 50 14.40 -21.04 -7.29
CA PHE A 50 15.19 -21.88 -8.20
C PHE A 50 15.77 -23.16 -7.55
N GLY A 51 15.08 -23.73 -6.57
CA GLY A 51 15.54 -24.89 -5.81
C GLY A 51 16.61 -24.60 -4.74
N ARG A 52 16.99 -23.32 -4.56
CA ARG A 52 17.94 -22.86 -3.54
C ARG A 52 17.18 -22.26 -2.37
N LYS A 53 17.49 -22.72 -1.15
CA LYS A 53 16.97 -22.12 0.08
C LYS A 53 17.58 -20.73 0.30
N ILE A 54 16.73 -19.75 0.58
CA ILE A 54 17.13 -18.39 0.95
C ILE A 54 17.09 -18.26 2.47
N PRO A 55 18.24 -18.01 3.12
CA PRO A 55 18.31 -17.77 4.56
C PRO A 55 17.44 -16.59 5.00
N TRP A 56 16.90 -16.66 6.21
CA TRP A 56 16.03 -15.61 6.75
C TRP A 56 16.72 -14.25 6.90
N ASP A 57 17.97 -14.24 7.35
CA ASP A 57 18.82 -13.05 7.46
C ASP A 57 19.01 -12.35 6.11
N VAL A 58 19.20 -13.11 5.04
CA VAL A 58 19.29 -12.57 3.67
C VAL A 58 17.99 -11.92 3.24
N PHE A 59 16.85 -12.54 3.55
CA PHE A 59 15.54 -11.97 3.25
C PHE A 59 15.28 -10.68 4.02
N GLN A 60 15.56 -10.69 5.33
CA GLN A 60 15.38 -9.54 6.20
C GLN A 60 16.27 -8.36 5.80
N GLU A 61 17.51 -8.62 5.39
CA GLU A 61 18.42 -7.58 4.93
C GLU A 61 17.91 -6.91 3.65
N GLU A 62 17.46 -7.68 2.66
CA GLU A 62 16.88 -7.10 1.44
C GLU A 62 15.58 -6.34 1.70
N SER A 63 14.73 -6.85 2.61
CA SER A 63 13.51 -6.18 3.06
C SER A 63 13.83 -4.84 3.74
N ARG A 64 14.83 -4.82 4.62
CA ARG A 64 15.32 -3.61 5.31
C ARG A 64 15.84 -2.58 4.31
N LEU A 65 16.64 -2.99 3.33
CA LEU A 65 17.16 -2.09 2.29
C LEU A 65 16.04 -1.49 1.44
N LEU A 66 15.08 -2.31 1.02
CA LEU A 66 13.91 -1.83 0.26
C LEU A 66 13.07 -0.84 1.08
N ARG A 67 12.89 -1.13 2.38
CA ARG A 67 12.20 -0.25 3.32
C ARG A 67 12.87 1.12 3.41
N MET A 68 14.20 1.14 3.55
CA MET A 68 14.98 2.38 3.60
C MET A 68 14.88 3.17 2.29
N GLU A 69 14.90 2.49 1.14
CA GLU A 69 14.73 3.11 -0.18
C GLU A 69 13.36 3.82 -0.31
N LEU A 70 12.28 3.14 0.10
CA LEU A 70 10.93 3.71 0.08
C LEU A 70 10.79 4.87 1.07
N GLN A 71 11.37 4.78 2.27
CA GLN A 71 11.38 5.88 3.24
C GLN A 71 12.13 7.10 2.73
N ALA A 72 13.28 6.91 2.08
CA ALA A 72 14.04 8.01 1.49
C ALA A 72 13.25 8.74 0.39
N ARG A 73 12.40 8.02 -0.35
CA ARG A 73 11.58 8.57 -1.43
C ARG A 73 10.28 9.23 -0.96
N PHE A 74 9.61 8.66 0.03
CA PHE A 74 8.26 9.04 0.44
C PHE A 74 8.16 9.62 1.86
N GLY A 75 9.27 9.70 2.59
CA GLY A 75 9.34 10.19 3.98
C GLY A 75 8.86 9.16 5.02
N SER A 76 7.69 8.56 4.79
CA SER A 76 7.11 7.51 5.65
C SER A 76 6.49 6.39 4.80
N ILE A 77 6.43 5.17 5.34
CA ILE A 77 5.80 4.04 4.66
C ILE A 77 4.31 4.02 5.02
N PRO A 78 3.39 4.05 4.03
CA PRO A 78 1.96 3.92 4.27
C PRO A 78 1.59 2.62 5.00
N VAL A 79 0.64 2.71 5.93
CA VAL A 79 0.07 1.55 6.63
C VAL A 79 -0.60 0.62 5.61
N GLY A 80 -0.35 -0.69 5.70
CA GLY A 80 -0.91 -1.70 4.79
C GLY A 80 -0.02 -2.12 3.62
N LEU A 81 1.20 -1.57 3.49
CA LEU A 81 2.13 -1.92 2.40
C LEU A 81 3.02 -3.15 2.71
N GLU A 82 2.89 -3.78 3.88
CA GLU A 82 3.81 -4.86 4.30
C GLU A 82 3.81 -6.06 3.35
N GLU A 83 2.63 -6.45 2.85
CA GLU A 83 2.49 -7.54 1.88
C GLU A 83 3.18 -7.19 0.56
N ALA A 84 2.95 -5.98 0.05
CA ALA A 84 3.57 -5.51 -1.19
C ALA A 84 5.08 -5.41 -1.05
N LEU A 85 5.58 -4.92 0.10
CA LEU A 85 7.01 -4.88 0.40
C LEU A 85 7.60 -6.28 0.42
N ARG A 86 6.93 -7.25 1.08
CA ARG A 86 7.36 -8.65 1.11
C ARG A 86 7.43 -9.25 -0.29
N GLN A 87 6.43 -9.01 -1.13
CA GLN A 87 6.40 -9.46 -2.52
C GLN A 87 7.56 -8.86 -3.32
N GLN A 88 7.78 -7.56 -3.20
CA GLN A 88 8.86 -6.87 -3.89
C GLN A 88 10.26 -7.30 -3.40
N THR A 89 10.40 -7.66 -2.12
CA THR A 89 11.64 -8.27 -1.60
C THR A 89 11.95 -9.59 -2.31
N TRP A 90 10.94 -10.47 -2.45
CA TRP A 90 11.11 -11.73 -3.18
C TRP A 90 11.46 -11.52 -4.65
N GLU A 91 10.82 -10.56 -5.33
CA GLU A 91 11.14 -10.23 -6.72
C GLU A 91 12.59 -9.77 -6.89
N ARG A 92 13.10 -8.91 -5.98
CA ARG A 92 14.51 -8.49 -6.00
C ARG A 92 15.47 -9.67 -5.76
N LEU A 93 15.13 -10.59 -4.85
CA LEU A 93 15.91 -11.78 -4.59
C LEU A 93 15.95 -12.74 -5.78
N ILE A 94 14.81 -12.94 -6.46
CA ILE A 94 14.71 -13.73 -7.68
C ILE A 94 15.59 -13.14 -8.78
N LEU A 95 15.49 -11.83 -9.00
CA LEU A 95 16.31 -11.12 -9.99
C LEU A 95 17.81 -11.25 -9.69
N LYS A 96 18.22 -10.99 -8.44
CA LYS A 96 19.62 -11.11 -8.02
C LYS A 96 20.16 -12.53 -8.19
N GLU A 97 19.35 -13.54 -7.87
CA GLU A 97 19.77 -14.92 -8.02
C GLU A 97 19.90 -15.33 -9.49
N GLU A 98 18.98 -14.91 -10.35
CA GLU A 98 19.09 -15.16 -11.80
C GLU A 98 20.32 -14.48 -12.40
N ALA A 99 20.59 -13.24 -11.99
CA ALA A 99 21.77 -12.49 -12.40
C ALA A 99 23.07 -13.20 -11.96
N ARG A 100 23.11 -13.79 -10.75
CA ARG A 100 24.26 -14.58 -10.28
C ARG A 100 24.48 -15.86 -11.09
N ARG A 101 23.41 -16.51 -11.55
CA ARG A 101 23.47 -17.76 -12.32
C ARG A 101 23.88 -17.54 -13.76
N THR A 102 23.46 -16.42 -14.36
CA THR A 102 23.62 -16.15 -15.81
C THR A 102 24.73 -15.17 -16.15
N GLN A 103 25.03 -14.21 -15.28
CA GLN A 103 25.98 -13.13 -15.56
C GLN A 103 27.32 -13.30 -14.86
N ARG A 104 28.40 -13.01 -15.58
CA ARG A 104 29.75 -12.92 -15.04
C ARG A 104 30.23 -11.47 -15.03
N VAL A 105 30.89 -11.10 -13.95
CA VAL A 105 31.51 -9.77 -13.77
C VAL A 105 32.93 -9.97 -13.25
N SER A 106 33.90 -9.46 -13.99
CA SER A 106 35.32 -9.56 -13.65
C SER A 106 35.70 -8.56 -12.55
N ASP A 107 36.84 -8.78 -11.90
CA ASP A 107 37.34 -7.88 -10.87
C ASP A 107 37.71 -6.50 -11.45
N GLU A 108 38.13 -6.46 -12.71
CA GLU A 108 38.42 -5.21 -13.42
C GLU A 108 37.16 -4.39 -13.65
N GLU A 109 36.03 -5.03 -13.97
CA GLU A 109 34.74 -4.34 -14.11
C GLU A 109 34.25 -3.76 -12.79
N VAL A 110 34.41 -4.49 -11.69
CA VAL A 110 34.13 -3.99 -10.34
C VAL A 110 35.02 -2.79 -10.02
N ALA A 111 36.33 -2.91 -10.22
CA ALA A 111 37.27 -1.82 -9.98
C ALA A 111 36.96 -0.58 -10.83
N ALA A 112 36.58 -0.78 -12.10
CA ALA A 112 36.18 0.30 -12.99
C ALA A 112 34.89 1.00 -12.52
N ALA A 113 33.88 0.24 -12.08
CA ALA A 113 32.63 0.77 -11.54
C ALA A 113 32.88 1.59 -10.27
N VAL A 114 33.68 1.07 -9.33
CA VAL A 114 34.08 1.80 -8.11
C VAL A 114 34.82 3.09 -8.47
N ARG A 115 35.80 3.06 -9.39
CA ARG A 115 36.53 4.26 -9.81
C ARG A 115 35.65 5.32 -10.46
N ARG A 116 34.57 4.90 -11.14
CA ARG A 116 33.61 5.78 -11.82
C ARG A 116 32.51 6.31 -10.89
N HIS A 117 32.42 5.80 -9.67
CA HIS A 117 31.37 6.18 -8.74
C HIS A 117 31.56 7.63 -8.26
N PRO A 118 30.58 8.53 -8.41
CA PRO A 118 30.74 9.96 -8.10
C PRO A 118 31.17 10.24 -6.65
N GLN A 119 30.73 9.41 -5.70
CA GLN A 119 31.08 9.57 -4.29
C GLN A 119 32.57 9.31 -3.99
N PHE A 120 33.32 8.68 -4.90
CA PHE A 120 34.75 8.39 -4.74
C PHE A 120 35.62 9.25 -5.64
N GLN A 121 35.06 10.34 -6.17
CA GLN A 121 35.72 11.25 -7.09
C GLN A 121 35.81 12.66 -6.52
N GLN A 122 36.87 13.38 -6.90
CA GLN A 122 36.97 14.83 -6.77
C GLN A 122 37.34 15.41 -8.15
N GLY A 123 36.37 16.09 -8.77
CA GLY A 123 36.42 16.31 -10.23
C GLY A 123 36.38 14.97 -10.97
N ASP A 124 37.22 14.79 -11.98
CA ASP A 124 37.30 13.52 -12.75
C ASP A 124 38.34 12.51 -12.23
N ARG A 125 38.83 12.69 -10.99
CA ARG A 125 39.88 11.84 -10.41
C ARG A 125 39.35 11.00 -9.26
N PHE A 126 39.61 9.69 -9.31
CA PHE A 126 39.33 8.77 -8.22
C PHE A 126 40.26 9.03 -7.02
N LEU A 127 39.68 9.15 -5.83
CA LEU A 127 40.39 9.30 -4.57
C LEU A 127 40.16 8.05 -3.70
N PRO A 128 41.17 7.17 -3.55
CA PRO A 128 41.07 5.97 -2.71
C PRO A 128 40.65 6.27 -1.27
N GLU A 129 41.02 7.44 -0.74
CA GLU A 129 40.70 7.86 0.62
C GLU A 129 39.18 7.96 0.82
N LEU A 130 38.44 8.48 -0.16
CA LEU A 130 36.97 8.59 -0.10
C LEU A 130 36.32 7.20 -0.12
N TYR A 131 36.85 6.28 -0.92
CA TYR A 131 36.40 4.87 -0.95
C TYR A 131 36.59 4.17 0.40
N PHE A 132 37.78 4.28 1.00
CA PHE A 132 38.05 3.68 2.31
C PHE A 132 37.33 4.38 3.45
N GLN A 133 37.07 5.69 3.36
CA GLN A 133 36.22 6.40 4.30
C GLN A 133 34.77 5.92 4.20
N PHE A 134 34.24 5.76 3.00
CA PHE A 134 32.87 5.29 2.76
C PHE A 134 32.65 3.86 3.28
N THR A 135 33.54 2.92 2.92
CA THR A 135 33.42 1.53 3.40
C THR A 135 33.54 1.42 4.91
N ARG A 136 34.38 2.24 5.57
CA ARG A 136 34.42 2.36 7.04
C ARG A 136 33.18 2.99 7.64
N ALA A 137 32.62 4.02 7.00
CA ALA A 137 31.39 4.67 7.48
C ALA A 137 30.17 3.72 7.43
N LEU A 138 30.14 2.81 6.46
CA LEU A 138 29.20 1.70 6.37
C LEU A 138 29.70 0.42 7.09
N GLY A 139 30.88 0.51 7.70
CA GLY A 139 31.77 -0.55 8.22
C GLY A 139 31.59 -1.95 7.67
N ILE A 140 31.59 -1.97 6.35
CA ILE A 140 31.71 -3.17 5.55
C ILE A 140 33.15 -3.23 5.08
N THR A 141 33.69 -4.44 4.94
CA THR A 141 35.03 -4.57 4.36
C THR A 141 35.00 -4.16 2.89
N PRO A 142 36.13 -3.66 2.33
CA PRO A 142 36.24 -3.40 0.89
C PRO A 142 35.81 -4.60 0.04
N GLN A 143 36.16 -5.81 0.46
CA GLN A 143 35.77 -7.05 -0.23
C GLN A 143 34.25 -7.29 -0.20
N ALA A 144 33.60 -7.02 0.94
CA ALA A 144 32.15 -7.14 1.06
C ALA A 144 31.44 -6.08 0.20
N PHE A 145 31.96 -4.86 0.16
CA PHE A 145 31.45 -3.81 -0.72
C PHE A 145 31.62 -4.17 -2.21
N GLU A 146 32.82 -4.59 -2.62
CA GLU A 146 33.11 -5.03 -3.98
C GLU A 146 32.25 -6.24 -4.40
N ALA A 147 31.93 -7.14 -3.48
CA ALA A 147 30.98 -8.22 -3.72
C ALA A 147 29.56 -7.71 -3.98
N ARG A 148 29.09 -6.69 -3.24
CA ARG A 148 27.79 -6.03 -3.50
C ARG A 148 27.78 -5.32 -4.86
N VAL A 149 28.81 -4.54 -5.17
CA VAL A 149 28.98 -3.89 -6.48
C VAL A 149 28.96 -4.93 -7.59
N ARG A 150 29.60 -6.09 -7.40
CA ARG A 150 29.56 -7.18 -8.38
C ARG A 150 28.15 -7.71 -8.62
N ASP A 151 27.36 -7.91 -7.57
CA ASP A 151 25.98 -8.38 -7.70
C ASP A 151 25.05 -7.33 -8.33
N GLU A 152 25.27 -6.04 -8.05
CA GLU A 152 24.60 -4.94 -8.74
C GLU A 152 24.97 -4.90 -10.22
N LEU A 153 26.25 -5.03 -10.58
CA LEU A 153 26.70 -5.09 -11.97
C LEU A 153 26.14 -6.30 -12.71
N ARG A 154 26.04 -7.47 -12.07
CA ARG A 154 25.38 -8.65 -12.64
C ARG A 154 23.91 -8.34 -12.96
N THR A 155 23.22 -7.72 -12.01
CA THR A 155 21.80 -7.37 -12.17
C THR A 155 21.62 -6.35 -13.29
N ALA A 156 22.46 -5.31 -13.33
CA ALA A 156 22.46 -4.30 -14.38
C ALA A 156 22.71 -4.91 -15.76
N LYS A 157 23.73 -5.79 -15.90
CA LYS A 157 24.01 -6.51 -17.14
C LYS A 157 22.85 -7.38 -17.60
N LEU A 158 22.20 -8.09 -16.66
CA LEU A 158 21.03 -8.92 -16.98
C LEU A 158 19.89 -8.06 -17.52
N LEU A 159 19.56 -6.96 -16.82
CA LEU A 159 18.51 -6.04 -17.26
C LEU A 159 18.85 -5.37 -18.60
N GLU A 160 20.12 -4.98 -18.80
CA GLU A 160 20.60 -4.42 -20.07
C GLU A 160 20.41 -5.41 -21.23
N GLN A 161 20.74 -6.69 -21.01
CA GLN A 161 20.49 -7.75 -22.00
C GLN A 161 19.00 -7.95 -22.28
N VAL A 162 18.16 -7.93 -21.24
CA VAL A 162 16.70 -8.05 -21.38
C VAL A 162 16.14 -6.93 -22.25
N VAL A 163 16.67 -5.70 -22.13
CA VAL A 163 16.16 -4.55 -22.90
C VAL A 163 16.94 -4.23 -24.18
N ALA A 164 18.01 -4.98 -24.49
CA ALA A 164 18.91 -4.68 -25.60
C ALA A 164 18.20 -4.70 -26.96
N GLU A 165 17.24 -5.60 -27.14
CA GLU A 165 16.46 -5.75 -28.37
C GLU A 165 15.21 -4.87 -28.39
N VAL A 166 14.92 -4.15 -27.30
CA VAL A 166 13.74 -3.27 -27.22
C VAL A 166 14.03 -2.01 -28.02
N VAL A 167 13.38 -1.90 -29.17
CA VAL A 167 13.39 -0.73 -30.04
C VAL A 167 11.98 -0.21 -30.25
N VAL A 168 11.86 1.10 -30.48
CA VAL A 168 10.60 1.73 -30.90
C VAL A 168 10.73 2.07 -32.38
N SER A 169 9.88 1.47 -33.21
CA SER A 169 9.85 1.77 -34.65
C SER A 169 9.25 3.17 -34.90
N GLU A 170 9.54 3.77 -36.05
CA GLU A 170 8.89 5.04 -36.44
C GLU A 170 7.36 4.92 -36.45
N GLU A 171 6.84 3.79 -36.93
CA GLU A 171 5.40 3.55 -36.96
C GLU A 171 4.80 3.46 -35.55
N GLU A 172 5.46 2.75 -34.63
CA GLU A 172 5.02 2.68 -33.24
C GLU A 172 5.06 4.06 -32.57
N LEU A 173 6.13 4.82 -32.82
CA LEU A 173 6.30 6.15 -32.27
C LEU A 173 5.20 7.10 -32.74
N ARG A 174 4.95 7.13 -34.06
CA ARG A 174 3.90 7.95 -34.65
C ARG A 174 2.51 7.53 -34.19
N ARG A 175 2.24 6.22 -34.08
CA ARG A 175 0.96 5.72 -33.57
C ARG A 175 0.74 6.14 -32.11
N ALA A 176 1.76 6.01 -31.26
CA ALA A 176 1.68 6.42 -29.86
C ALA A 176 1.50 7.94 -29.71
N TYR A 177 2.18 8.73 -30.53
CA TYR A 177 2.02 10.18 -30.55
C TYR A 177 0.62 10.57 -31.04
N ALA A 178 0.15 9.94 -32.12
CA ALA A 178 -1.20 10.13 -32.64
C ALA A 178 -2.24 9.81 -31.57
N GLN A 179 -2.16 8.68 -30.89
CA GLN A 179 -3.13 8.33 -29.83
C GLN A 179 -3.24 9.40 -28.74
N ARG A 180 -2.16 10.14 -28.47
CA ARG A 180 -2.10 11.19 -27.44
C ARG A 180 -2.50 12.58 -27.93
N HIS A 181 -2.24 12.89 -29.20
CA HIS A 181 -2.37 14.24 -29.76
C HIS A 181 -3.41 14.38 -30.88
N GLU A 182 -3.92 13.27 -31.40
CA GLU A 182 -5.10 13.25 -32.26
C GLU A 182 -6.29 13.79 -31.48
N ARG A 183 -7.09 14.61 -32.16
CA ARG A 183 -8.31 15.17 -31.61
C ARG A 183 -9.50 14.76 -32.46
N ILE A 184 -10.65 14.67 -31.84
CA ILE A 184 -11.92 14.52 -32.55
C ILE A 184 -12.85 15.68 -32.17
N ARG A 185 -13.72 16.07 -33.10
CA ARG A 185 -14.92 16.84 -32.80
C ARG A 185 -16.10 15.90 -32.89
N VAL A 186 -16.94 15.91 -31.86
CA VAL A 186 -18.13 15.07 -31.81
C VAL A 186 -19.39 15.93 -31.71
N ALA A 187 -20.42 15.55 -32.46
CA ALA A 187 -21.78 16.01 -32.24
C ALA A 187 -22.55 14.93 -31.51
N PHE A 188 -23.31 15.29 -30.49
CA PHE A 188 -23.94 14.33 -29.61
C PHE A 188 -25.26 14.85 -29.05
N VAL A 189 -26.10 13.91 -28.62
CA VAL A 189 -27.31 14.18 -27.83
C VAL A 189 -27.14 13.49 -26.49
N VAL A 190 -27.46 14.20 -25.41
CA VAL A 190 -27.45 13.68 -24.05
C VAL A 190 -28.88 13.58 -23.55
N ILE A 191 -29.19 12.46 -22.92
CA ILE A 191 -30.43 12.22 -22.20
C ILE A 191 -30.07 12.10 -20.73
N THR A 192 -30.61 12.97 -19.89
CA THR A 192 -30.27 13.00 -18.46
C THR A 192 -31.43 12.44 -17.63
N PRO A 193 -31.17 11.72 -16.53
CA PRO A 193 -32.23 11.31 -15.60
C PRO A 193 -33.04 12.50 -15.07
N THR A 194 -32.40 13.67 -14.94
CA THR A 194 -33.03 14.92 -14.48
C THR A 194 -34.17 15.38 -15.37
N ASP A 195 -34.15 15.08 -16.67
CA ASP A 195 -35.22 15.41 -17.61
C ASP A 195 -36.57 14.73 -17.24
N PHE A 196 -36.52 13.62 -16.51
CA PHE A 196 -37.70 12.82 -16.15
C PHE A 196 -38.13 12.99 -14.69
N GLU A 197 -37.28 13.57 -13.82
CA GLU A 197 -37.52 13.60 -12.38
C GLU A 197 -38.84 14.28 -12.00
N SER A 198 -39.18 15.41 -12.61
CA SER A 198 -40.40 16.15 -12.29
C SER A 198 -41.67 15.37 -12.65
N ALA A 199 -41.68 14.75 -13.83
CA ALA A 199 -42.79 13.93 -14.29
C ALA A 199 -42.94 12.66 -13.44
N ILE A 200 -41.83 11.99 -13.11
CA ILE A 200 -41.84 10.80 -12.27
C ILE A 200 -42.25 11.13 -10.84
N ARG A 201 -41.74 12.23 -10.27
CA ARG A 201 -42.09 12.67 -8.92
C ARG A 201 -43.58 12.97 -8.78
N SER A 202 -44.21 13.55 -9.80
CA SER A 202 -45.65 13.80 -9.78
C SER A 202 -46.49 12.54 -10.01
N ALA A 203 -45.93 11.50 -10.63
CA ALA A 203 -46.58 10.21 -10.84
C ALA A 203 -46.46 9.24 -9.65
N VAL A 204 -45.39 9.32 -8.84
CA VAL A 204 -45.20 8.43 -7.68
C VAL A 204 -46.25 8.73 -6.62
N THR A 205 -47.13 7.76 -6.36
CA THR A 205 -48.15 7.85 -5.33
C THR A 205 -47.69 7.25 -4.01
N ASP A 206 -48.37 7.62 -2.92
CA ASP A 206 -48.17 6.99 -1.61
C ASP A 206 -48.39 5.47 -1.64
N GLU A 207 -49.35 5.01 -2.45
CA GLU A 207 -49.67 3.58 -2.60
C GLU A 207 -48.51 2.84 -3.26
N GLU A 208 -47.92 3.41 -4.33
CA GLU A 208 -46.75 2.84 -4.99
C GLU A 208 -45.53 2.81 -4.07
N ALA A 209 -45.31 3.90 -3.31
CA ALA A 209 -44.23 3.96 -2.34
C ALA A 209 -44.40 2.91 -1.23
N ARG A 210 -45.62 2.69 -0.74
CA ARG A 210 -45.93 1.63 0.24
C ARG A 210 -45.69 0.24 -0.36
N ALA A 211 -46.10 0.01 -1.61
CA ALA A 211 -45.88 -1.26 -2.29
C ALA A 211 -44.38 -1.54 -2.52
N TYR A 212 -43.63 -0.52 -2.92
CA TYR A 212 -42.18 -0.61 -3.11
C TYR A 212 -41.46 -0.90 -1.78
N PHE A 213 -41.83 -0.20 -0.70
CA PHE A 213 -41.35 -0.48 0.64
C PHE A 213 -41.66 -1.90 1.10
N ALA A 214 -42.90 -2.38 0.91
CA ALA A 214 -43.31 -3.72 1.30
C ALA A 214 -42.53 -4.82 0.55
N LYS A 215 -42.26 -4.61 -0.75
CA LYS A 215 -41.52 -5.57 -1.59
C LYS A 215 -40.03 -5.66 -1.21
N GLN A 216 -39.45 -4.58 -0.69
CA GLN A 216 -38.03 -4.48 -0.37
C GLN A 216 -37.77 -4.14 1.11
N ALA A 217 -38.69 -4.48 2.01
CA ALA A 217 -38.65 -4.02 3.41
C ALA A 217 -37.32 -4.32 4.09
N GLU A 218 -36.77 -5.50 3.82
CA GLU A 218 -35.48 -5.95 4.37
C GLU A 218 -34.30 -5.10 3.92
N ALA A 219 -34.34 -4.53 2.71
CA ALA A 219 -33.30 -3.62 2.21
C ALA A 219 -33.25 -2.28 2.96
N PHE A 220 -34.30 -1.96 3.73
CA PHE A 220 -34.36 -0.77 4.59
C PHE A 220 -34.06 -1.07 6.05
N ARG A 221 -33.71 -2.32 6.39
CA ARG A 221 -33.35 -2.70 7.76
C ARG A 221 -32.14 -1.88 8.21
N ARG A 222 -32.30 -1.19 9.34
CA ARG A 222 -31.17 -0.62 10.06
C ARG A 222 -30.56 -1.73 10.92
N PRO A 223 -29.23 -1.94 10.85
CA PRO A 223 -28.57 -2.89 11.74
C PRO A 223 -28.75 -2.44 13.20
N ALA A 224 -28.57 -3.35 14.14
CA ALA A 224 -28.56 -2.99 15.55
C ALA A 224 -27.45 -1.96 15.79
N GLN A 225 -27.75 -0.94 16.59
CA GLN A 225 -26.78 0.08 16.97
C GLN A 225 -26.64 0.13 18.49
N ARG A 226 -25.44 0.44 18.99
CA ARG A 226 -25.19 0.56 20.42
C ARG A 226 -24.48 1.87 20.74
N THR A 227 -24.86 2.46 21.87
CA THR A 227 -24.07 3.49 22.53
C THR A 227 -23.12 2.78 23.48
N ILE A 228 -21.85 3.14 23.44
CA ILE A 228 -20.78 2.43 24.15
C ILE A 228 -19.99 3.44 24.97
N ASP A 229 -19.94 3.20 26.27
CA ASP A 229 -18.96 3.81 27.14
C ASP A 229 -17.66 3.04 27.05
N TYR A 230 -16.53 3.73 27.11
CA TYR A 230 -15.22 3.10 27.12
C TYR A 230 -14.23 3.86 27.99
N VAL A 231 -13.32 3.11 28.58
CA VAL A 231 -12.13 3.61 29.28
C VAL A 231 -10.93 2.90 28.70
N GLY A 232 -9.82 3.62 28.58
CA GLY A 232 -8.62 3.04 28.01
C GLY A 232 -7.54 4.08 27.82
N MET A 233 -6.40 3.60 27.36
CA MET A 233 -5.25 4.42 27.03
C MET A 233 -4.81 4.05 25.63
N THR A 234 -4.74 5.04 24.74
CA THR A 234 -4.20 4.82 23.40
C THR A 234 -2.68 4.62 23.48
N ALA A 235 -2.09 4.02 22.45
CA ALA A 235 -0.63 3.97 22.31
C ALA A 235 -0.03 5.38 22.25
N GLU A 236 -0.74 6.33 21.65
CA GLU A 236 -0.35 7.74 21.60
C GLU A 236 -0.36 8.40 22.97
N ASP A 237 -1.42 8.19 23.78
CA ASP A 237 -1.51 8.68 25.15
C ASP A 237 -0.40 8.09 26.03
N ALA A 238 -0.10 6.80 25.88
CA ALA A 238 0.97 6.13 26.61
C ALA A 238 2.33 6.75 26.27
N LEU A 239 2.59 7.05 24.99
CA LEU A 239 3.80 7.76 24.56
C LEU A 239 3.86 9.18 25.12
N ALA A 240 2.77 9.95 25.03
CA ALA A 240 2.69 11.33 25.51
C ALA A 240 2.88 11.45 27.03
N THR A 241 2.42 10.44 27.78
CA THR A 241 2.44 10.44 29.24
C THR A 241 3.63 9.70 29.84
N THR A 242 4.56 9.18 29.03
CA THR A 242 5.71 8.38 29.49
C THR A 242 6.66 9.14 30.43
N GLY A 243 6.55 10.48 30.51
CA GLY A 243 7.51 11.30 31.24
C GLY A 243 8.89 11.24 30.56
N GLY A 244 9.71 12.29 30.71
CA GLY A 244 11.06 12.27 30.13
C GLY A 244 11.83 11.02 30.57
N VAL A 245 12.69 10.49 29.70
CA VAL A 245 13.62 9.42 30.08
C VAL A 245 14.78 10.07 30.84
N PRO A 246 15.02 9.73 32.13
CA PRO A 246 16.16 10.24 32.87
C PRO A 246 17.47 9.94 32.17
N ASP A 247 18.43 10.86 32.25
CA ASP A 247 19.76 10.68 31.67
C ASP A 247 20.45 9.42 32.20
N GLU A 248 20.23 9.07 33.48
CA GLU A 248 20.75 7.83 34.08
C GLU A 248 20.23 6.57 33.39
N ASP A 249 18.97 6.54 32.95
CA ASP A 249 18.40 5.38 32.26
C ASP A 249 18.88 5.29 30.81
N MET A 250 19.10 6.45 30.16
CA MET A 250 19.73 6.49 28.84
C MET A 250 21.18 6.02 28.91
N GLN A 251 21.94 6.47 29.92
CA GLN A 251 23.31 6.03 30.15
C GLN A 251 23.38 4.55 30.48
N ARG A 252 22.52 4.05 31.37
CA ARG A 252 22.45 2.61 31.71
C ARG A 252 22.11 1.76 30.47
N HIS A 253 21.16 2.19 29.64
CA HIS A 253 20.84 1.51 28.39
C HIS A 253 22.02 1.52 27.43
N TYR A 254 22.69 2.67 27.28
CA TYR A 254 23.90 2.76 26.45
C TYR A 254 25.01 1.83 26.92
N GLU A 255 25.26 1.72 28.23
CA GLU A 255 26.27 0.84 28.82
C GLU A 255 25.92 -0.65 28.67
N LEU A 256 24.65 -1.02 28.82
CA LEU A 256 24.17 -2.40 28.69
C LEU A 256 24.14 -2.90 27.24
N TYR A 257 23.88 -2.00 26.28
CA TYR A 257 23.64 -2.34 24.87
C TYR A 257 24.65 -1.65 23.94
N GLN A 258 25.92 -1.52 24.36
CA GLN A 258 26.98 -0.87 23.54
C GLN A 258 27.14 -1.50 22.15
N GLU A 259 26.88 -2.81 22.04
CA GLU A 259 26.93 -3.54 20.76
C GLU A 259 25.90 -3.01 19.75
N GLU A 260 24.73 -2.53 20.22
CA GLU A 260 23.69 -1.97 19.35
C GLU A 260 24.01 -0.56 18.85
N PHE A 261 24.96 0.12 19.50
CA PHE A 261 25.47 1.44 19.11
C PHE A 261 26.85 1.35 18.49
N THR A 262 27.37 0.14 18.28
CA THR A 262 28.66 -0.08 17.62
C THR A 262 28.49 0.18 16.13
N ARG A 263 29.22 1.18 15.64
CA ARG A 263 29.36 1.41 14.22
C ARG A 263 30.03 0.19 13.62
N ASP A 264 29.76 -0.02 12.36
CA ASP A 264 30.27 -1.15 11.61
C ASP A 264 31.84 -1.15 11.56
N ASP A 265 32.50 0.00 11.81
CA ASP A 265 33.97 0.10 11.96
C ASP A 265 34.52 -0.37 13.32
N GLY A 266 33.66 -0.91 14.18
CA GLY A 266 33.97 -1.39 15.52
C GLY A 266 34.04 -0.29 16.58
N THR A 267 33.78 0.97 16.22
CA THR A 267 33.73 2.09 17.18
C THR A 267 32.32 2.27 17.73
N VAL A 268 32.18 2.36 19.06
CA VAL A 268 30.88 2.63 19.67
C VAL A 268 30.51 4.09 19.44
N ARG A 269 29.35 4.37 18.83
CA ARG A 269 28.79 5.74 18.69
C ARG A 269 28.72 6.35 20.09
N PRO A 270 29.27 7.55 20.33
CA PRO A 270 29.18 8.18 21.64
C PRO A 270 27.72 8.39 22.07
N LEU A 271 27.46 8.38 23.39
CA LEU A 271 26.13 8.49 23.98
C LEU A 271 25.32 9.66 23.37
N GLU A 272 25.95 10.80 23.14
CA GLU A 272 25.37 12.02 22.59
C GLU A 272 24.78 11.82 21.20
N GLU A 273 25.44 11.00 20.37
CA GLU A 273 24.94 10.65 19.04
C GLU A 273 23.83 9.60 19.10
N ALA A 274 23.92 8.66 20.04
CA ALA A 274 22.91 7.61 20.24
C ALA A 274 21.69 8.08 21.06
N ARG A 275 21.77 9.26 21.69
CA ARG A 275 20.80 9.74 22.69
C ARG A 275 19.37 9.77 22.17
N VAL A 276 19.15 10.19 20.93
CA VAL A 276 17.80 10.27 20.33
C VAL A 276 17.23 8.87 20.05
N ASP A 277 18.05 7.95 19.55
CA ASP A 277 17.64 6.57 19.27
C ASP A 277 17.29 5.83 20.58
N ILE A 278 18.14 6.01 21.59
CA ILE A 278 17.94 5.48 22.95
C ILE A 278 16.69 6.07 23.56
N LEU A 279 16.51 7.39 23.46
CA LEU A 279 15.32 8.08 23.95
C LEU A 279 14.06 7.50 23.31
N ASN A 280 13.99 7.43 21.98
CA ASN A 280 12.83 6.91 21.26
C ASN A 280 12.52 5.46 21.64
N ARG A 281 13.54 4.61 21.76
CA ARG A 281 13.38 3.21 22.15
C ARG A 281 12.91 3.07 23.59
N LEU A 282 13.51 3.81 24.52
CA LEU A 282 13.13 3.78 25.93
C LEU A 282 11.73 4.36 26.14
N VAL A 283 11.36 5.40 25.39
CA VAL A 283 10.00 5.95 25.38
C VAL A 283 9.00 4.90 24.89
N LEU A 284 9.26 4.23 23.76
CA LEU A 284 8.39 3.17 23.25
C LEU A 284 8.28 1.99 24.23
N LYS A 285 9.41 1.55 24.80
CA LYS A 285 9.45 0.45 25.76
C LYS A 285 8.67 0.78 27.03
N ARG A 286 8.78 2.02 27.53
CA ARG A 286 8.02 2.50 28.69
C ARG A 286 6.54 2.64 28.39
N ALA A 287 6.17 3.16 27.22
CA ALA A 287 4.78 3.22 26.79
C ALA A 287 4.17 1.82 26.70
N GLN A 288 4.88 0.85 26.11
CA GLN A 288 4.43 -0.54 26.05
C GLN A 288 4.30 -1.16 27.45
N ALA A 289 5.30 -0.99 28.32
CA ALA A 289 5.24 -1.47 29.69
C ALA A 289 4.03 -0.87 30.44
N ARG A 290 3.77 0.42 30.26
CA ARG A 290 2.61 1.10 30.85
C ARG A 290 1.28 0.54 30.36
N LEU A 291 1.17 0.24 29.07
CA LEU A 291 -0.04 -0.40 28.52
C LEU A 291 -0.23 -1.81 29.07
N THR A 292 0.86 -2.60 29.18
CA THR A 292 0.81 -3.93 29.79
C THR A 292 0.43 -3.88 31.26
N ASP A 293 1.03 -2.96 32.03
CA ASP A 293 0.68 -2.76 33.44
C ASP A 293 -0.79 -2.35 33.57
N LEU A 294 -1.26 -1.43 32.72
CA LEU A 294 -2.67 -1.02 32.69
C LEU A 294 -3.60 -2.20 32.37
N ALA A 295 -3.25 -3.05 31.40
CA ALA A 295 -4.08 -4.19 31.03
C ALA A 295 -4.22 -5.19 32.20
N LEU A 296 -3.11 -5.49 32.87
CA LEU A 296 -3.10 -6.34 34.07
C LEU A 296 -3.93 -5.74 35.21
N ASP A 297 -3.82 -4.43 35.40
CA ASP A 297 -4.52 -3.66 36.40
C ASP A 297 -6.04 -3.62 36.18
N LEU A 298 -6.47 -3.34 34.95
CA LEU A 298 -7.88 -3.39 34.55
C LEU A 298 -8.42 -4.82 34.68
N GLY A 299 -7.63 -5.83 34.30
CA GLY A 299 -8.01 -7.23 34.43
C GLY A 299 -8.10 -7.68 35.90
N ALA A 300 -7.31 -7.11 36.80
CA ALA A 300 -7.46 -7.31 38.24
C ALA A 300 -8.73 -6.65 38.77
N ASP A 301 -9.00 -5.41 38.35
CA ASP A 301 -10.21 -4.68 38.77
C ASP A 301 -11.50 -5.42 38.33
N GLN A 302 -11.51 -6.01 37.13
CA GLN A 302 -12.62 -6.84 36.65
C GLN A 302 -12.80 -8.10 37.50
N ARG A 303 -11.71 -8.81 37.83
CA ARG A 303 -11.76 -10.01 38.69
C ARG A 303 -12.23 -9.70 40.11
N ASP A 304 -11.87 -8.54 40.62
CA ASP A 304 -12.31 -8.03 41.92
C ASP A 304 -13.77 -7.52 41.91
N GLY A 305 -14.43 -7.50 40.74
CA GLY A 305 -15.83 -7.12 40.58
C GLY A 305 -16.08 -5.61 40.65
N LEU A 306 -15.08 -4.78 40.35
CA LEU A 306 -15.26 -3.33 40.31
C LEU A 306 -16.23 -2.94 39.19
N THR A 307 -17.10 -1.97 39.48
CA THR A 307 -17.93 -1.31 38.46
C THR A 307 -17.06 -0.50 37.50
N PHE A 308 -17.53 -0.27 36.28
CA PHE A 308 -16.85 0.53 35.26
C PHE A 308 -16.39 1.91 35.79
N GLU A 309 -17.25 2.63 36.52
CA GLU A 309 -16.95 3.95 37.09
C GLU A 309 -15.86 3.89 38.17
N ALA A 310 -15.89 2.84 39.00
CA ALA A 310 -14.90 2.61 40.04
C ALA A 310 -13.54 2.25 39.44
N MET A 311 -13.51 1.45 38.37
CA MET A 311 -12.30 1.11 37.62
C MET A 311 -11.71 2.37 36.96
N ALA A 312 -12.55 3.14 36.24
CA ALA A 312 -12.15 4.41 35.63
C ALA A 312 -11.52 5.35 36.66
N SER A 313 -12.18 5.53 37.81
CA SER A 313 -11.72 6.42 38.88
C SER A 313 -10.43 5.91 39.54
N LYS A 314 -10.36 4.60 39.85
CA LYS A 314 -9.19 3.97 40.49
C LYS A 314 -7.95 4.04 39.62
N ARG A 315 -8.12 3.96 38.30
CA ARG A 315 -7.02 4.01 37.31
C ARG A 315 -6.79 5.40 36.72
N GLU A 316 -7.49 6.41 37.23
CA GLU A 316 -7.42 7.80 36.75
C GLU A 316 -7.67 7.92 35.23
N LEU A 317 -8.53 7.04 34.69
CA LEU A 317 -8.94 7.04 33.28
C LEU A 317 -10.23 7.84 33.12
N ALA A 318 -10.27 8.73 32.13
CA ALA A 318 -11.48 9.47 31.81
C ALA A 318 -12.43 8.60 30.96
N PRO A 319 -13.64 8.28 31.46
CA PRO A 319 -14.63 7.56 30.66
C PRO A 319 -15.13 8.43 29.51
N LYS A 320 -15.31 7.82 28.35
CA LYS A 320 -15.80 8.45 27.13
C LYS A 320 -16.99 7.65 26.59
N THR A 321 -17.83 8.30 25.79
CA THR A 321 -19.01 7.68 25.18
C THR A 321 -18.97 7.88 23.67
N VAL A 322 -19.32 6.84 22.92
CA VAL A 322 -19.46 6.89 21.46
C VAL A 322 -20.73 6.18 21.02
N GLY A 323 -21.40 6.72 20.00
CA GLY A 323 -22.55 6.10 19.36
C GLY A 323 -23.79 6.99 19.24
N PRO A 324 -24.89 6.44 18.72
CA PRO A 324 -25.10 5.02 18.39
C PRO A 324 -24.28 4.55 17.17
N LEU A 325 -23.53 3.45 17.32
CA LEU A 325 -22.72 2.83 16.25
C LEU A 325 -23.29 1.48 15.85
N ALA A 326 -23.24 1.13 14.56
CA ALA A 326 -23.45 -0.24 14.10
C ALA A 326 -22.12 -1.03 14.14
N GLN A 327 -22.17 -2.36 14.26
CA GLN A 327 -20.98 -3.22 14.34
C GLN A 327 -19.95 -3.01 13.20
N GLY A 328 -20.40 -2.59 12.01
CA GLY A 328 -19.55 -2.29 10.85
C GLY A 328 -19.28 -0.81 10.61
N ALA A 329 -19.30 0.04 11.64
CA ALA A 329 -19.04 1.47 11.49
C ALA A 329 -17.63 1.71 10.90
N PRO A 330 -17.50 2.49 9.80
CA PRO A 330 -16.22 2.65 9.09
C PRO A 330 -15.22 3.55 9.81
N GLU A 331 -15.69 4.47 10.67
CA GLU A 331 -14.88 5.44 11.38
C GLU A 331 -15.13 5.32 12.89
N LEU A 332 -14.05 5.16 13.66
CA LEU A 332 -14.09 5.01 15.11
C LEU A 332 -13.08 5.97 15.76
N PRO A 333 -13.47 6.71 16.82
CA PRO A 333 -12.60 7.66 17.48
C PRO A 333 -11.58 6.97 18.39
N ASP A 334 -10.58 7.73 18.84
CA ASP A 334 -9.72 7.40 19.99
C ASP A 334 -9.04 6.03 19.91
N GLY A 335 -8.64 5.62 18.70
CA GLY A 335 -7.93 4.35 18.47
C GLY A 335 -8.80 3.10 18.64
N LEU A 336 -10.12 3.24 18.81
CA LEU A 336 -11.04 2.11 18.79
C LEU A 336 -11.02 1.42 17.41
N THR A 337 -11.18 0.11 17.42
CA THR A 337 -11.15 -0.70 16.18
C THR A 337 -12.43 -1.49 15.99
N ALA A 338 -12.62 -2.00 14.77
CA ALA A 338 -13.76 -2.86 14.45
C ALA A 338 -13.81 -4.09 15.38
N SER A 339 -12.67 -4.73 15.68
CA SER A 339 -12.62 -5.88 16.60
C SER A 339 -13.02 -5.52 18.03
N MET A 340 -12.69 -4.31 18.50
CA MET A 340 -13.15 -3.84 19.81
C MET A 340 -14.66 -3.57 19.82
N LEU A 341 -15.17 -2.99 18.72
CA LEU A 341 -16.59 -2.77 18.56
C LEU A 341 -17.34 -4.11 18.54
N GLU A 342 -16.84 -5.12 17.84
CA GLU A 342 -17.38 -6.48 17.85
C GLU A 342 -17.46 -7.07 19.27
N ALA A 343 -16.41 -6.90 20.08
CA ALA A 343 -16.43 -7.33 21.48
C ALA A 343 -17.52 -6.61 22.29
N ALA A 344 -17.72 -5.30 22.09
CA ALA A 344 -18.79 -4.55 22.73
C ALA A 344 -20.20 -4.96 22.25
N PHE A 345 -20.33 -5.50 21.04
CA PHE A 345 -21.57 -6.10 20.52
C PHE A 345 -21.81 -7.52 21.06
N ALA A 346 -20.74 -8.25 21.42
CA ALA A 346 -20.83 -9.62 21.94
C ALA A 346 -21.28 -9.70 23.41
N VAL A 347 -21.12 -8.62 24.19
CA VAL A 347 -21.56 -8.56 25.59
C VAL A 347 -22.97 -7.96 25.75
N PRO A 348 -23.75 -8.33 26.77
CA PRO A 348 -25.04 -7.69 27.06
C PRO A 348 -24.92 -6.20 27.42
N VAL A 349 -25.96 -5.41 27.15
CA VAL A 349 -26.03 -4.00 27.59
C VAL A 349 -25.85 -3.91 29.11
N GLY A 350 -24.98 -2.99 29.53
CA GLY A 350 -24.58 -2.77 30.92
C GLY A 350 -23.39 -3.62 31.38
N GLN A 351 -22.98 -4.65 30.63
CA GLN A 351 -21.81 -5.46 30.96
C GLN A 351 -20.55 -4.92 30.30
N MET A 352 -19.41 -5.14 30.94
CA MET A 352 -18.10 -4.76 30.42
C MET A 352 -17.56 -5.87 29.52
N THR A 353 -16.85 -5.50 28.46
CA THR A 353 -15.98 -6.43 27.73
C THR A 353 -14.84 -6.90 28.63
N GLU A 354 -14.17 -7.99 28.27
CA GLU A 354 -12.82 -8.23 28.77
C GLU A 354 -11.88 -7.07 28.41
N VAL A 355 -10.71 -7.02 29.04
CA VAL A 355 -9.66 -6.06 28.68
C VAL A 355 -9.20 -6.37 27.26
N LEU A 356 -9.33 -5.37 26.38
CA LEU A 356 -8.99 -5.48 24.98
C LEU A 356 -7.62 -4.85 24.74
N GLU A 357 -6.62 -5.69 24.47
CA GLU A 357 -5.28 -5.26 24.09
C GLU A 357 -5.15 -5.24 22.56
N HIS A 358 -4.69 -4.11 22.02
CA HIS A 358 -4.51 -3.92 20.59
C HIS A 358 -3.31 -3.00 20.33
N PRO A 359 -2.67 -3.03 19.15
CA PRO A 359 -1.62 -2.07 18.79
C PRO A 359 -2.01 -0.59 18.96
N SER A 360 -3.31 -0.26 18.93
CA SER A 360 -3.80 1.11 19.14
C SER A 360 -3.92 1.50 20.62
N GLY A 361 -3.86 0.56 21.56
CA GLY A 361 -3.99 0.81 23.00
C GLY A 361 -4.67 -0.31 23.75
N VAL A 362 -5.02 -0.02 25.01
CA VAL A 362 -5.72 -0.95 25.92
C VAL A 362 -7.04 -0.33 26.33
N PHE A 363 -8.14 -1.08 26.18
CA PHE A 363 -9.49 -0.57 26.39
C PHE A 363 -10.41 -1.57 27.11
N VAL A 364 -11.38 -1.04 27.85
CA VAL A 364 -12.55 -1.76 28.35
C VAL A 364 -13.79 -0.99 27.88
N LEU A 365 -14.70 -1.70 27.22
CA LEU A 365 -15.92 -1.13 26.64
C LEU A 365 -17.14 -1.63 27.41
N ARG A 366 -18.20 -0.83 27.46
CA ARG A 366 -19.49 -1.15 28.05
C ARG A 366 -20.61 -0.59 27.18
N PRO A 367 -21.36 -1.41 26.43
CA PRO A 367 -22.58 -0.93 25.79
C PRO A 367 -23.57 -0.45 26.85
N THR A 368 -24.09 0.77 26.71
CA THR A 368 -25.03 1.40 27.66
C THR A 368 -26.45 1.50 27.11
N ASP A 369 -26.59 1.51 25.79
CA ASP A 369 -27.88 1.52 25.11
C ASP A 369 -27.83 0.65 23.85
N GLU A 370 -28.96 0.06 23.48
CA GLU A 370 -29.11 -0.75 22.28
C GLU A 370 -30.38 -0.37 21.52
N GLN A 371 -30.18 0.04 20.28
CA GLN A 371 -31.24 0.22 19.31
C GLN A 371 -31.34 -1.07 18.48
N PRO A 372 -32.42 -1.85 18.63
CA PRO A 372 -32.53 -3.15 17.97
C PRO A 372 -32.57 -2.98 16.45
N SER A 373 -32.15 -4.01 15.73
CA SER A 373 -32.29 -4.03 14.29
C SER A 373 -33.78 -3.94 13.92
N THR A 374 -34.13 -2.87 13.23
CA THR A 374 -35.52 -2.59 12.88
C THR A 374 -35.63 -2.09 11.45
N ILE A 375 -36.75 -2.42 10.83
CA ILE A 375 -37.15 -1.81 9.57
C ILE A 375 -37.89 -0.52 9.96
N PRO A 376 -37.41 0.66 9.56
CA PRO A 376 -38.09 1.92 9.86
C PRO A 376 -39.54 1.90 9.40
N ALA A 377 -40.43 2.55 10.16
CA ALA A 377 -41.80 2.75 9.71
C ALA A 377 -41.82 3.55 8.40
N PHE A 378 -42.75 3.21 7.51
CA PHE A 378 -42.89 3.84 6.19
C PHE A 378 -42.89 5.36 6.26
N ASP A 379 -43.66 5.96 7.18
CA ASP A 379 -43.76 7.41 7.31
C ASP A 379 -42.42 8.08 7.63
N GLY A 380 -41.53 7.39 8.36
CA GLY A 380 -40.20 7.90 8.73
C GLY A 380 -39.17 7.85 7.59
N ILE A 381 -39.43 7.08 6.53
CA ILE A 381 -38.53 6.97 5.37
C ILE A 381 -39.18 7.37 4.05
N LYS A 382 -40.47 7.71 4.06
CA LYS A 382 -41.27 8.00 2.86
C LYS A 382 -40.59 8.98 1.91
N ALA A 383 -40.09 10.12 2.42
CA ALA A 383 -39.45 11.14 1.59
C ALA A 383 -38.17 10.61 0.92
N ALA A 384 -37.32 9.91 1.67
CA ALA A 384 -36.09 9.30 1.14
C ALA A 384 -36.41 8.18 0.14
N LEU A 385 -37.45 7.39 0.42
CA LEU A 385 -37.92 6.32 -0.46
C LEU A 385 -38.43 6.87 -1.79
N ILE A 386 -39.25 7.92 -1.75
CA ILE A 386 -39.76 8.59 -2.96
C ILE A 386 -38.59 9.17 -3.75
N ALA A 387 -37.63 9.85 -3.10
CA ALA A 387 -36.45 10.37 -3.78
C ALA A 387 -35.65 9.27 -4.48
N ARG A 388 -35.46 8.12 -3.82
CA ARG A 388 -34.81 6.94 -4.40
C ARG A 388 -35.59 6.38 -5.58
N MET A 389 -36.90 6.19 -5.44
CA MET A 389 -37.77 5.70 -6.52
C MET A 389 -37.75 6.64 -7.73
N VAL A 390 -37.76 7.95 -7.49
CA VAL A 390 -37.67 8.96 -8.55
C VAL A 390 -36.34 8.81 -9.28
N LEU A 391 -35.22 8.74 -8.56
CA LEU A 391 -33.89 8.58 -9.17
C LEU A 391 -33.78 7.27 -9.98
N GLU A 392 -34.20 6.14 -9.42
CA GLU A 392 -34.16 4.83 -10.07
C GLU A 392 -34.99 4.83 -11.36
N ARG A 393 -36.27 5.25 -11.28
CA ARG A 393 -37.16 5.31 -12.45
C ARG A 393 -36.70 6.35 -13.47
N SER A 394 -36.12 7.48 -13.04
CA SER A 394 -35.57 8.49 -13.94
C SER A 394 -34.42 7.93 -14.77
N ARG A 395 -33.55 7.12 -14.16
CA ARG A 395 -32.46 6.44 -14.87
C ARG A 395 -32.99 5.39 -15.85
N GLU A 396 -33.96 4.59 -15.45
CA GLU A 396 -34.61 3.62 -16.33
C GLU A 396 -35.26 4.31 -17.54
N GLN A 397 -35.96 5.43 -17.31
CA GLN A 397 -36.63 6.18 -18.36
C GLN A 397 -35.62 6.88 -19.29
N ALA A 398 -34.53 7.44 -18.76
CA ALA A 398 -33.45 8.01 -19.55
C ALA A 398 -32.82 6.96 -20.47
N ARG A 399 -32.52 5.77 -19.94
CA ARG A 399 -31.99 4.64 -20.71
C ARG A 399 -32.96 4.17 -21.79
N ALA A 400 -34.23 3.96 -21.45
CA ALA A 400 -35.25 3.56 -22.41
C ALA A 400 -35.42 4.61 -23.53
N ARG A 401 -35.40 5.91 -23.18
CA ARG A 401 -35.44 6.99 -24.16
C ARG A 401 -34.19 7.01 -25.05
N ALA A 402 -33.01 6.75 -24.50
CA ALA A 402 -31.77 6.64 -25.26
C ALA A 402 -31.80 5.47 -26.25
N GLU A 403 -32.29 4.30 -25.84
CA GLU A 403 -32.48 3.12 -26.69
C GLU A 403 -33.43 3.41 -27.86
N GLN A 404 -34.58 4.04 -27.58
CA GLN A 404 -35.54 4.46 -28.60
C GLN A 404 -34.97 5.49 -29.56
N LEU A 405 -34.27 6.50 -29.03
CA LEU A 405 -33.60 7.52 -29.85
C LEU A 405 -32.54 6.88 -30.73
N ARG A 406 -31.71 5.99 -30.19
CA ARG A 406 -30.64 5.32 -30.94
C ARG A 406 -31.20 4.50 -32.09
N ALA A 407 -32.26 3.73 -31.86
CA ALA A 407 -32.95 2.98 -32.91
C ALA A 407 -33.48 3.92 -34.01
N SER A 408 -34.09 5.05 -33.62
CA SER A 408 -34.58 6.06 -34.56
C SER A 408 -33.44 6.70 -35.36
N PHE A 409 -32.30 6.97 -34.72
CA PHE A 409 -31.10 7.45 -35.39
C PHE A 409 -30.59 6.44 -36.43
N VAL A 410 -30.55 5.13 -36.13
CA VAL A 410 -30.18 4.11 -37.13
C VAL A 410 -31.08 4.20 -38.35
N THR A 411 -32.39 4.19 -38.15
CA THR A 411 -33.36 4.21 -39.25
C THR A 411 -33.21 5.47 -40.09
N LYS A 412 -33.22 6.65 -39.48
CA LYS A 412 -33.11 7.93 -40.20
C LYS A 412 -31.77 8.13 -40.89
N ARG A 413 -30.67 7.70 -40.28
CA ARG A 413 -29.34 7.70 -40.93
C ARG A 413 -29.30 6.76 -42.13
N SER A 414 -29.96 5.60 -42.06
CA SER A 414 -30.05 4.66 -43.20
C SER A 414 -30.89 5.20 -44.36
N GLU A 415 -31.84 6.11 -44.07
CA GLU A 415 -32.60 6.89 -45.07
C GLU A 415 -31.78 8.04 -45.69
N GLY A 416 -30.55 8.27 -45.21
CA GLY A 416 -29.62 9.28 -45.75
C GLY A 416 -29.63 10.63 -45.03
N LEU A 417 -30.43 10.80 -43.97
CA LEU A 417 -30.44 12.06 -43.20
C LEU A 417 -29.10 12.26 -42.46
N THR A 418 -28.66 13.51 -42.37
CA THR A 418 -27.53 13.93 -41.52
C THR A 418 -27.87 13.81 -40.03
N PHE A 419 -26.86 13.94 -39.16
CA PHE A 419 -27.07 13.94 -37.71
C PHE A 419 -28.00 15.07 -37.27
N ASP A 420 -27.79 16.28 -37.77
CA ASP A 420 -28.61 17.46 -37.44
C ASP A 420 -30.05 17.35 -37.97
N GLU A 421 -30.25 16.86 -39.20
CA GLU A 421 -31.59 16.64 -39.75
C GLU A 421 -32.35 15.56 -38.97
N THR A 422 -31.63 14.52 -38.53
CA THR A 422 -32.20 13.49 -37.66
C THR A 422 -32.59 14.08 -36.31
N CYS A 423 -31.73 14.90 -35.70
CA CYS A 423 -32.03 15.61 -34.46
C CYS A 423 -33.28 16.50 -34.60
N ALA A 424 -33.37 17.29 -35.68
CA ALA A 424 -34.51 18.14 -35.98
C ALA A 424 -35.82 17.32 -36.15
N THR A 425 -35.75 16.19 -36.85
CA THR A 425 -36.90 15.28 -37.06
C THR A 425 -37.37 14.64 -35.74
N LEU A 426 -36.44 14.30 -34.86
CA LEU A 426 -36.71 13.65 -33.57
C LEU A 426 -37.01 14.65 -32.43
N GLY A 427 -36.88 15.95 -32.68
CA GLY A 427 -37.10 17.01 -31.70
C GLY A 427 -36.07 17.01 -30.57
N VAL A 428 -34.82 16.62 -30.85
CA VAL A 428 -33.71 16.65 -29.88
C VAL A 428 -32.69 17.71 -30.29
N ALA A 429 -32.08 18.36 -29.31
CA ALA A 429 -31.08 19.40 -29.56
C ALA A 429 -29.68 18.78 -29.62
N PRO A 430 -28.96 18.85 -30.76
CA PRO A 430 -27.58 18.40 -30.84
C PRO A 430 -26.67 19.37 -30.08
N GLN A 431 -25.69 18.81 -29.40
CA GLN A 431 -24.55 19.52 -28.81
C GLN A 431 -23.28 19.15 -29.57
N ARG A 432 -22.26 20.01 -29.49
CA ARG A 432 -20.96 19.78 -30.12
C ARG A 432 -19.85 20.02 -29.11
N SER A 433 -18.81 19.21 -29.21
CA SER A 433 -17.60 19.41 -28.41
C SER A 433 -16.65 20.41 -29.08
N ASP A 434 -15.75 20.99 -28.29
CA ASP A 434 -14.48 21.46 -28.81
C ASP A 434 -13.61 20.26 -29.27
N PRO A 435 -12.55 20.47 -30.07
CA PRO A 435 -11.58 19.42 -30.37
C PRO A 435 -11.00 18.80 -29.10
N LEU A 436 -11.25 17.51 -28.88
CA LEU A 436 -10.89 16.80 -27.66
C LEU A 436 -9.96 15.62 -27.95
N THR A 437 -9.03 15.37 -27.04
CA THR A 437 -8.17 14.18 -26.98
C THR A 437 -8.85 13.07 -26.17
N ARG A 438 -8.26 11.86 -26.13
CA ARG A 438 -8.79 10.73 -25.34
C ARG A 438 -8.91 11.00 -23.85
N HIS A 439 -8.19 11.99 -23.33
CA HIS A 439 -8.10 12.32 -21.90
C HIS A 439 -8.89 13.56 -21.51
N ASP A 440 -9.51 14.24 -22.47
CA ASP A 440 -10.29 15.43 -22.22
C ASP A 440 -11.71 15.08 -21.75
N PRO A 441 -12.35 15.95 -20.95
CA PRO A 441 -13.74 15.75 -20.52
C PRO A 441 -14.71 15.87 -21.70
N LEU A 442 -15.77 15.05 -21.68
CA LEU A 442 -16.78 15.00 -22.73
C LEU A 442 -18.10 15.65 -22.28
N GLY A 443 -18.16 16.98 -22.40
CA GLY A 443 -19.36 17.75 -22.05
C GLY A 443 -19.88 17.42 -20.63
N PRO A 444 -21.19 17.17 -20.44
CA PRO A 444 -21.76 16.89 -19.13
C PRO A 444 -21.37 15.52 -18.54
N LEU A 445 -20.83 14.59 -19.34
CA LEU A 445 -20.39 13.28 -18.85
C LEU A 445 -19.08 13.36 -18.04
N GLY A 446 -18.30 14.44 -18.21
CA GLY A 446 -16.99 14.56 -17.60
C GLY A 446 -15.94 13.63 -18.22
N VAL A 447 -14.96 13.19 -17.45
CA VAL A 447 -13.87 12.32 -17.93
C VAL A 447 -14.29 10.86 -17.80
N VAL A 448 -14.66 10.25 -18.94
CA VAL A 448 -15.14 8.86 -18.99
C VAL A 448 -14.33 8.08 -20.04
N PRO A 449 -13.18 7.46 -19.68
CA PRO A 449 -12.23 6.90 -20.64
C PRO A 449 -12.82 5.85 -21.59
N HIS A 450 -13.71 4.98 -21.10
CA HIS A 450 -14.33 3.96 -21.95
C HIS A 450 -15.24 4.57 -23.04
N VAL A 451 -15.81 5.76 -22.80
CA VAL A 451 -16.62 6.48 -23.77
C VAL A 451 -15.73 7.17 -24.80
N THR A 452 -14.70 7.90 -24.36
CA THR A 452 -13.77 8.55 -25.29
C THR A 452 -13.06 7.53 -26.17
N ASP A 453 -12.60 6.41 -25.62
CA ASP A 453 -11.98 5.33 -26.41
C ASP A 453 -12.93 4.74 -27.46
N GLY A 454 -14.20 4.55 -27.10
CA GLY A 454 -15.24 4.12 -28.04
C GLY A 454 -15.44 5.11 -29.18
N LEU A 455 -15.47 6.42 -28.90
CA LEU A 455 -15.61 7.46 -29.92
C LEU A 455 -14.40 7.55 -30.84
N PHE A 456 -13.19 7.45 -30.30
CA PHE A 456 -11.97 7.45 -31.12
C PHE A 456 -11.81 6.19 -31.98
N ALA A 457 -12.55 5.11 -31.71
CA ALA A 457 -12.60 3.92 -32.54
C ALA A 457 -13.58 4.06 -33.73
N LEU A 458 -14.40 5.11 -33.78
CA LEU A 458 -15.36 5.36 -34.86
C LEU A 458 -14.74 6.13 -36.02
N GLU A 459 -15.22 5.83 -37.23
CA GLU A 459 -14.91 6.65 -38.40
C GLU A 459 -15.79 7.92 -38.43
N PRO A 460 -15.33 9.03 -39.04
CA PRO A 460 -16.14 10.22 -39.22
C PRO A 460 -17.49 9.91 -39.88
N GLY A 461 -18.58 10.40 -39.30
CA GLY A 461 -19.96 10.15 -39.74
C GLY A 461 -20.59 8.85 -39.20
N GLN A 462 -19.82 8.01 -38.51
CA GLN A 462 -20.33 6.81 -37.84
C GLN A 462 -20.97 7.15 -36.49
N LEU A 463 -22.15 6.57 -36.27
CA LEU A 463 -22.92 6.74 -35.04
C LEU A 463 -22.36 5.82 -33.94
N SER A 464 -22.14 6.36 -32.75
CA SER A 464 -21.66 5.63 -31.57
C SER A 464 -22.70 4.66 -31.04
N GLU A 465 -22.31 3.67 -30.25
CA GLU A 465 -23.25 3.01 -29.33
C GLU A 465 -23.67 3.97 -28.20
N ILE A 466 -24.68 3.57 -27.42
CA ILE A 466 -25.11 4.35 -26.25
C ILE A 466 -24.00 4.30 -25.21
N SER A 467 -23.55 5.48 -24.79
CA SER A 467 -22.55 5.67 -23.75
C SER A 467 -23.23 6.11 -22.46
N GLU A 468 -22.92 5.45 -21.33
CA GLU A 468 -23.51 5.77 -20.02
C GLU A 468 -22.51 6.49 -19.12
N GLY A 469 -22.95 7.61 -18.54
CA GLY A 469 -22.19 8.38 -17.55
C GLY A 469 -22.42 7.87 -16.12
N PRO A 470 -21.56 8.27 -15.16
CA PRO A 470 -21.64 7.82 -13.77
C PRO A 470 -22.93 8.26 -13.05
N GLN A 471 -23.60 9.32 -13.53
CA GLN A 471 -24.86 9.79 -12.96
C GLN A 471 -26.09 9.11 -13.58
N GLY A 472 -25.91 8.28 -14.61
CA GLY A 472 -26.99 7.65 -15.39
C GLY A 472 -27.37 8.43 -16.64
N ASP A 473 -26.57 9.41 -17.05
CA ASP A 473 -26.74 10.11 -18.33
C ASP A 473 -26.42 9.17 -19.49
N ALA A 474 -27.21 9.23 -20.55
CA ALA A 474 -26.99 8.45 -21.76
C ALA A 474 -26.65 9.38 -22.92
N MET A 475 -25.63 9.02 -23.70
CA MET A 475 -25.17 9.81 -24.84
C MET A 475 -25.14 8.97 -26.12
N ILE A 476 -25.58 9.60 -27.20
CA ILE A 476 -25.43 9.11 -28.57
C ILE A 476 -24.67 10.17 -29.35
N ALA A 477 -23.58 9.79 -29.99
CA ALA A 477 -22.68 10.72 -30.66
C ALA A 477 -22.34 10.28 -32.09
N VAL A 478 -21.88 11.23 -32.89
CA VAL A 478 -21.22 11.01 -34.17
C VAL A 478 -19.89 11.74 -34.15
N VAL A 479 -18.85 11.12 -34.68
CA VAL A 479 -17.59 11.83 -34.94
C VAL A 479 -17.79 12.70 -36.17
N GLU A 480 -17.77 14.02 -36.02
CA GLU A 480 -17.89 14.95 -37.15
C GLU A 480 -16.54 15.13 -37.86
N GLU A 481 -15.47 15.24 -37.08
CA GLU A 481 -14.15 15.57 -37.58
C GLU A 481 -13.09 14.80 -36.80
N ARG A 482 -12.10 14.26 -37.52
CA ARG A 482 -10.89 13.67 -36.95
C ARG A 482 -9.71 14.55 -37.36
N ILE A 483 -9.10 15.17 -36.36
CA ILE A 483 -8.01 16.13 -36.52
C ILE A 483 -6.72 15.37 -36.18
N PRO A 484 -5.88 15.06 -37.18
CA PRO A 484 -4.61 14.39 -36.93
C PRO A 484 -3.71 15.27 -36.06
N PHE A 485 -2.69 14.64 -35.45
CA PHE A 485 -1.67 15.38 -34.74
C PHE A 485 -0.90 16.31 -35.69
N ASP A 486 -0.33 17.39 -35.15
CA ASP A 486 0.49 18.32 -35.91
C ASP A 486 1.86 17.71 -36.23
N GLU A 487 2.17 17.56 -37.51
CA GLU A 487 3.41 16.98 -38.01
C GLU A 487 4.65 17.78 -37.61
N THR A 488 4.54 19.11 -37.62
CA THR A 488 5.64 20.01 -37.23
C THR A 488 5.96 19.83 -35.75
N GLN A 489 4.93 19.79 -34.91
CA GLN A 489 5.10 19.54 -33.47
C GLN A 489 5.65 18.15 -33.19
N PHE A 490 5.23 17.14 -33.96
CA PHE A 490 5.79 15.79 -33.83
C PHE A 490 7.28 15.78 -34.16
N GLU A 491 7.72 16.39 -35.26
CA GLU A 491 9.14 16.42 -35.63
C GLU A 491 9.98 17.19 -34.59
N GLU A 492 9.47 18.30 -34.04
CA GLU A 492 10.12 19.03 -32.96
C GLU A 492 10.26 18.18 -31.67
N ALA A 493 9.23 17.38 -31.34
CA ALA A 493 9.20 16.55 -30.14
C ALA A 493 9.75 15.13 -30.34
N ARG A 494 10.12 14.74 -31.57
CA ARG A 494 10.30 13.34 -31.97
C ARG A 494 11.29 12.57 -31.12
N GLU A 495 12.48 13.13 -30.94
CA GLU A 495 13.56 12.46 -30.20
C GLU A 495 13.26 12.37 -28.70
N ALA A 496 12.66 13.42 -28.12
CA ALA A 496 12.23 13.41 -26.73
C ALA A 496 11.09 12.42 -26.48
N PHE A 497 10.11 12.36 -27.39
CA PHE A 497 9.01 11.40 -27.34
C PHE A 497 9.51 9.97 -27.55
N ARG A 498 10.49 9.75 -28.45
CA ARG A 498 11.14 8.46 -28.65
C ARG A 498 11.83 7.98 -27.39
N ALA A 499 12.63 8.82 -26.74
CA ALA A 499 13.30 8.46 -25.50
C ALA A 499 12.28 8.04 -24.42
N THR A 500 11.19 8.80 -24.30
CA THR A 500 10.11 8.52 -23.34
C THR A 500 9.39 7.20 -23.67
N ARG A 501 9.02 6.97 -24.93
CA ARG A 501 8.34 5.75 -25.36
C ARG A 501 9.25 4.52 -25.26
N LEU A 502 10.53 4.68 -25.57
CA LEU A 502 11.52 3.62 -25.44
C LEU A 502 11.65 3.20 -23.98
N GLU A 503 11.78 4.15 -23.06
CA GLU A 503 11.87 3.85 -21.63
C GLU A 503 10.60 3.16 -21.11
N ALA A 504 9.42 3.66 -21.47
CA ALA A 504 8.16 3.01 -21.12
C ALA A 504 8.10 1.56 -21.65
N LYS A 505 8.47 1.34 -22.91
CA LYS A 505 8.50 0.01 -23.53
C LYS A 505 9.52 -0.92 -22.86
N ARG A 506 10.67 -0.40 -22.44
CA ARG A 506 11.67 -1.15 -21.66
C ARG A 506 11.11 -1.57 -20.31
N GLN A 507 10.43 -0.68 -19.61
CA GLN A 507 9.79 -1.00 -18.33
C GLN A 507 8.69 -2.06 -18.47
N GLU A 508 7.82 -1.93 -19.48
CA GLU A 508 6.81 -2.94 -19.83
C GLU A 508 7.46 -4.31 -20.11
N HIS A 509 8.54 -4.32 -20.90
CA HIS A 509 9.27 -5.55 -21.23
C HIS A 509 9.93 -6.20 -20.02
N VAL A 510 10.60 -5.41 -19.17
CA VAL A 510 11.20 -5.90 -17.91
C VAL A 510 10.13 -6.43 -16.97
N ALA A 511 8.97 -5.77 -16.84
CA ALA A 511 7.88 -6.24 -16.00
C ALA A 511 7.33 -7.60 -16.49
N ALA A 512 7.11 -7.75 -17.80
CA ALA A 512 6.65 -9.01 -18.38
C ALA A 512 7.69 -10.14 -18.23
N TRP A 513 8.97 -9.82 -18.41
CA TRP A 513 10.07 -10.75 -18.19
C TRP A 513 10.19 -11.17 -16.73
N LEU A 514 10.10 -10.23 -15.77
CA LEU A 514 10.12 -10.52 -14.33
C LEU A 514 8.94 -11.40 -13.92
N ALA A 515 7.74 -11.18 -14.47
CA ALA A 515 6.59 -12.05 -14.23
C ALA A 515 6.87 -13.50 -14.67
N THR A 516 7.48 -13.67 -15.85
CA THR A 516 7.90 -14.99 -16.35
C THR A 516 9.00 -15.60 -15.46
N LEU A 517 9.97 -14.79 -15.03
CA LEU A 517 11.07 -15.23 -14.17
C LEU A 517 10.57 -15.68 -12.80
N ARG A 518 9.57 -15.00 -12.24
CA ARG A 518 8.92 -15.37 -10.98
C ARG A 518 8.30 -16.76 -11.06
N ASP A 519 7.63 -17.07 -12.16
CA ASP A 519 7.02 -18.39 -12.38
C ASP A 519 8.09 -19.48 -12.51
N GLN A 520 9.20 -19.18 -13.21
CA GLN A 520 10.35 -20.08 -13.31
C GLN A 520 11.08 -20.29 -11.98
N ALA A 521 11.08 -19.27 -11.11
CA ALA A 521 11.70 -19.35 -9.79
C ALA A 521 11.02 -20.36 -8.86
N ARG A 522 9.75 -20.71 -9.13
CA ARG A 522 8.97 -21.65 -8.30
C ARG A 522 9.08 -21.31 -6.81
N LEU A 523 8.85 -20.03 -6.48
CA LEU A 523 8.98 -19.51 -5.12
C LEU A 523 8.13 -20.35 -4.14
N LYS A 524 8.79 -20.84 -3.09
CA LYS A 524 8.12 -21.41 -1.92
C LYS A 524 8.48 -20.56 -0.71
N THR A 525 7.49 -19.96 -0.07
CA THR A 525 7.70 -19.25 1.20
C THR A 525 7.52 -20.21 2.37
N PHE A 526 8.33 -20.06 3.41
CA PHE A 526 8.16 -20.82 4.64
C PHE A 526 7.60 -19.90 5.73
N PRO A 527 6.51 -20.30 6.41
CA PRO A 527 5.95 -19.50 7.49
C PRO A 527 6.92 -19.46 8.69
N GLU A 528 6.78 -18.40 9.49
CA GLU A 528 7.32 -18.37 10.85
C GLU A 528 6.82 -19.60 11.61
N ILE A 529 7.73 -20.42 12.13
CA ILE A 529 7.36 -21.47 13.08
C ILE A 529 7.32 -20.77 14.44
N PRO A 530 6.15 -20.67 15.08
CA PRO A 530 6.09 -20.11 16.43
C PRO A 530 7.00 -20.93 17.35
N PRO A 531 7.72 -20.29 18.28
CA PRO A 531 8.53 -21.03 19.24
C PRO A 531 7.62 -21.94 20.08
N ASP A 532 7.95 -23.23 20.13
CA ASP A 532 7.29 -24.25 20.98
C ASP A 532 7.45 -23.94 22.48
#